data_AF-A0A915M1G6-F1
#
_entry.id   AF-A0A915M1G6-F1
#
_cell.length_a   1.000
_cell.length_b   1.000
_cell.length_c   1.000
_cell.angle_alpha   90.00
_cell.angle_beta   90.00
_cell.angle_gamma   90.00
#
_symmetry.space_group_name_H-M   'P 1'
#
loop_
_entity.id
_entity.type
_entity.pdbx_description
1 polymer ?
#
loop_
_entity_poly.entity_id
_entity_poly.type
_entity_poly.pdbx_seq_one_letter_code
_entity_poly.pdbx_strand_id
1 'polypeptide(L)'
;TVAYVETHGTGTKVGDPQEAYAITQTFCQNRTTPLLIGSVKSNMGHAEPASGLCSLAKIIIAIHRNVIPPNLHFNEPNEYIEGLKDGSLKVVTEKTIFPSGSFIGVNSFGFGGSN
;
A
#
# COMPACT_ATOMS: atom_id res chain seq x y z
N THR A 1 0.99 7.75 -14.26
CA THR A 1 1.03 8.14 -12.83
C THR A 1 0.91 6.92 -11.96
N VAL A 2 1.52 6.90 -10.77
CA VAL A 2 1.31 5.80 -9.80
C VAL A 2 -0.11 5.86 -9.25
N ALA A 3 -0.83 4.74 -9.32
CA ALA A 3 -2.23 4.66 -8.89
C ALA A 3 -2.45 3.71 -7.69
N TYR A 4 -1.53 2.78 -7.46
CA TYR A 4 -1.52 1.91 -6.30
C TYR A 4 -0.11 1.75 -5.74
N VAL A 5 0.02 1.67 -4.42
CA VAL A 5 1.25 1.24 -3.75
C VAL A 5 0.95 0.01 -2.90
N GLU A 6 1.62 -1.09 -3.23
CA GLU A 6 1.76 -2.24 -2.35
C GLU A 6 2.82 -1.90 -1.30
N THR A 7 2.36 -1.56 -0.10
CA THR A 7 3.21 -1.07 0.97
C THR A 7 4.00 -2.20 1.61
N HIS A 8 5.10 -1.84 2.29
CA HIS A 8 5.74 -2.76 3.22
C HIS A 8 4.77 -3.12 4.35
N GLY A 9 4.08 -2.14 4.93
CA GLY A 9 2.83 -2.30 5.69
C GLY A 9 2.83 -3.46 6.68
N THR A 10 3.70 -3.38 7.69
CA THR A 10 3.86 -4.41 8.72
C THR A 10 2.90 -4.25 9.90
N GLY A 11 2.10 -3.18 9.94
CA GLY A 11 1.18 -2.93 11.05
C GLY A 11 1.88 -2.35 12.27
N THR A 12 3.09 -1.79 12.10
CA THR A 12 3.87 -1.29 13.23
C THR A 12 3.47 0.13 13.55
N LYS A 13 3.34 0.44 14.86
CA LYS A 13 2.94 1.78 15.32
C LYS A 13 3.85 2.90 14.83
N VAL A 14 5.12 2.61 14.61
CA VAL A 14 6.12 3.59 14.16
C VAL A 14 6.34 3.51 12.65
N GLY A 15 6.43 2.31 12.07
CA GLY A 15 6.78 2.15 10.66
C GLY A 15 5.67 2.59 9.71
N ASP A 16 4.41 2.23 10.00
CA ASP A 16 3.29 2.54 9.10
C ASP A 16 3.11 4.08 8.91
N PRO A 17 3.17 4.93 9.95
CA PRO A 17 3.19 6.38 9.76
C PRO A 17 4.35 6.91 8.91
N GLN A 18 5.56 6.37 9.09
CA GLN A 18 6.72 6.83 8.32
C GLN A 18 6.62 6.45 6.84
N GLU A 19 6.20 5.21 6.56
CA GLU A 19 5.99 4.77 5.19
C GLU A 19 4.89 5.59 4.50
N ALA A 20 3.73 5.77 5.15
CA ALA A 20 2.63 6.53 4.60
C ALA A 20 3.00 8.00 4.37
N TYR A 21 3.76 8.61 5.29
CA TYR A 21 4.28 9.97 5.12
C TYR A 21 5.17 10.07 3.87
N ALA A 22 6.15 9.17 3.72
CA ALA A 22 7.06 9.18 2.56
C ALA A 22 6.30 9.01 1.22
N ILE A 23 5.31 8.10 1.19
CA ILE A 23 4.44 7.91 0.02
C ILE A 23 3.67 9.19 -0.30
N THR A 24 3.05 9.81 0.71
CA THR A 24 2.24 11.03 0.54
C THR A 24 3.09 12.17 -0.01
N GLN A 25 4.28 12.40 0.55
CA GLN A 25 5.18 13.47 0.10
C GLN A 25 5.66 13.25 -1.34
N THR A 26 5.85 12.00 -1.76
CA THR A 26 6.39 11.66 -3.08
C THR A 26 5.33 11.66 -4.17
N PHE A 27 4.17 11.05 -3.89
CA PHE A 27 3.20 10.71 -4.93
C PHE A 27 1.88 11.46 -4.84
N CYS A 28 1.56 12.09 -3.69
CA CYS A 28 0.26 12.71 -3.45
C CYS A 28 0.20 14.22 -3.71
N GLN A 29 1.33 14.85 -4.01
CA GLN A 29 1.36 16.27 -4.36
C GLN A 29 0.53 16.54 -5.62
N ASN A 30 -0.39 17.51 -5.53
CA ASN A 30 -1.26 17.96 -6.63
C ASN A 30 -2.17 16.87 -7.24
N ARG A 31 -2.48 15.80 -6.50
CA ARG A 31 -3.46 14.81 -6.97
C ARG A 31 -4.89 15.31 -6.76
N THR A 32 -5.77 14.99 -7.69
CA THR A 32 -7.23 15.19 -7.56
C THR A 32 -7.94 13.96 -6.99
N THR A 33 -7.29 12.80 -6.95
CA THR A 33 -7.82 11.55 -6.42
C THR A 33 -6.84 10.90 -5.44
N PRO A 34 -7.33 10.21 -4.40
CA PRO A 34 -6.47 9.52 -3.45
C PRO A 34 -5.56 8.51 -4.14
N LEU A 35 -4.33 8.38 -3.64
CA LEU A 35 -3.49 7.25 -3.98
C LEU A 35 -3.96 6.02 -3.20
N LEU A 36 -4.21 4.92 -3.92
CA LEU A 36 -4.66 3.68 -3.32
C LEU A 36 -3.47 2.94 -2.68
N ILE A 37 -3.67 2.37 -1.50
CA ILE A 37 -2.64 1.60 -0.79
C ILE A 37 -3.18 0.28 -0.21
N GLY A 38 -2.29 -0.67 0.03
CA GLY A 38 -2.55 -1.88 0.82
C GLY A 38 -1.32 -2.76 0.92
N SER A 39 -1.43 -3.89 1.63
CA SER A 39 -0.35 -4.82 1.89
C SER A 39 -0.87 -6.26 1.92
N VAL A 40 -0.20 -7.15 1.21
CA VAL A 40 -0.44 -8.60 1.24
C VAL A 40 -0.30 -9.19 2.64
N LYS A 41 0.46 -8.53 3.52
CA LYS A 41 0.69 -8.98 4.89
C LYS A 41 -0.59 -9.00 5.72
N SER A 42 -1.59 -8.18 5.36
CA SER A 42 -2.91 -8.25 5.99
C SER A 42 -3.63 -9.59 5.75
N ASN A 43 -3.27 -10.34 4.70
CA ASN A 43 -3.89 -11.63 4.36
C ASN A 43 -3.10 -12.84 4.86
N MET A 44 -1.76 -12.76 4.83
CA MET A 44 -0.89 -13.93 5.05
C MET A 44 0.20 -13.71 6.10
N GLY A 45 0.21 -12.57 6.78
CA GLY A 45 1.27 -12.18 7.69
C GLY A 45 2.56 -11.78 7.00
N HIS A 46 3.60 -11.57 7.79
CA HIS A 46 4.90 -11.12 7.31
C HIS A 46 5.78 -12.33 6.94
N ALA A 47 5.97 -12.57 5.64
CA ALA A 47 6.79 -13.67 5.12
C ALA A 47 8.32 -13.42 5.17
N GLU A 48 8.76 -12.51 6.04
CA GLU A 48 10.16 -12.13 6.25
C GLU A 48 10.96 -11.98 4.92
N PRO A 49 12.07 -12.70 4.60
CA PRO A 49 12.79 -12.52 3.32
C PRO A 49 11.94 -12.68 2.06
N ALA A 50 10.85 -13.46 2.11
CA ALA A 50 9.99 -13.70 0.96
C ALA A 50 8.94 -12.59 0.75
N SER A 51 8.85 -11.60 1.64
CA SER A 51 7.77 -10.59 1.62
C SER A 51 7.69 -9.82 0.31
N GLY A 52 8.83 -9.40 -0.26
CA GLY A 52 8.85 -8.71 -1.54
C GLY A 52 8.30 -9.56 -2.69
N LEU A 53 8.63 -10.86 -2.71
CA LEU A 53 8.11 -11.79 -3.71
C LEU A 53 6.61 -12.01 -3.55
N CYS A 54 6.10 -12.11 -2.32
CA CYS A 54 4.66 -12.21 -2.06
C CYS A 54 3.90 -10.97 -2.56
N SER A 55 4.44 -9.77 -2.32
CA SER A 55 3.89 -8.51 -2.81
C SER A 55 3.88 -8.45 -4.34
N LEU A 56 4.98 -8.83 -5.00
CA LEU A 56 5.02 -8.93 -6.48
C LEU A 56 4.01 -9.94 -7.02
N ALA A 57 3.89 -11.11 -6.40
CA ALA A 57 2.91 -12.12 -6.80
C ALA A 57 1.47 -11.59 -6.71
N LYS A 58 1.12 -10.92 -5.60
CA LYS A 58 -0.18 -10.26 -5.44
C LYS A 58 -0.43 -9.27 -6.59
N ILE A 59 0.54 -8.41 -6.90
CA ILE A 59 0.40 -7.40 -7.94
C ILE A 59 0.24 -8.01 -9.33
N ILE A 60 1.05 -9.01 -9.69
CA ILE A 60 0.94 -9.70 -11.00
C ILE A 60 -0.46 -10.31 -11.15
N ILE A 61 -0.96 -10.99 -10.12
CA ILE A 61 -2.31 -11.58 -10.12
C ILE A 61 -3.38 -10.49 -10.21
N ALA A 62 -3.21 -9.38 -9.47
CA ALA A 62 -4.16 -8.25 -9.46
C ALA A 62 -4.27 -7.58 -10.84
N ILE A 63 -3.14 -7.36 -11.53
CA ILE A 63 -3.11 -6.84 -12.90
C ILE A 63 -3.80 -7.82 -13.85
N HIS A 64 -3.41 -9.11 -13.79
CA HIS A 64 -3.97 -10.13 -14.68
C HIS A 64 -5.49 -10.27 -14.54
N ARG A 65 -6.01 -10.14 -13.31
CA ARG A 65 -7.45 -10.20 -13.01
C ARG A 65 -8.15 -8.84 -13.04
N ASN A 66 -7.42 -7.75 -13.32
CA ASN A 66 -7.92 -6.37 -13.30
C ASN A 66 -8.61 -5.97 -11.97
N VAL A 67 -8.16 -6.52 -10.85
CA VAL A 67 -8.76 -6.30 -9.52
C VAL A 67 -7.69 -6.23 -8.43
N ILE A 68 -7.74 -5.17 -7.63
CA ILE A 68 -7.00 -5.04 -6.38
C ILE A 68 -7.84 -5.67 -5.26
N PRO A 69 -7.32 -6.71 -4.55
CA PRO A 69 -8.05 -7.34 -3.46
C PRO A 69 -8.05 -6.44 -2.21
N PRO A 70 -9.06 -6.61 -1.32
CA PRO A 70 -9.16 -5.82 -0.10
C PRO A 70 -8.01 -6.11 0.87
N ASN A 71 -7.49 -5.05 1.47
CA ASN A 71 -6.62 -5.06 2.63
C ASN A 71 -7.46 -5.35 3.88
N LEU A 72 -7.05 -6.33 4.66
CA LEU A 72 -7.80 -6.77 5.83
C LEU A 72 -7.47 -5.95 7.08
N HIS A 73 -8.29 -6.08 8.11
CA HIS A 73 -8.10 -5.51 9.46
C HIS A 73 -8.01 -3.99 9.54
N PHE A 74 -8.43 -3.28 8.49
CA PHE A 74 -8.55 -1.83 8.50
C PHE A 74 -9.97 -1.42 8.89
N ASN A 75 -10.15 -0.95 10.12
CA ASN A 75 -11.45 -0.49 10.64
C ASN A 75 -11.49 1.03 10.75
N GLU A 76 -10.47 1.62 11.37
CA GLU A 76 -10.34 3.06 11.58
C GLU A 76 -8.94 3.52 11.12
N PRO A 77 -8.83 4.73 10.53
CA PRO A 77 -7.55 5.31 10.18
C PRO A 77 -6.66 5.47 11.42
N ASN A 78 -5.38 5.14 11.29
CA ASN A 78 -4.39 5.45 12.32
C ASN A 78 -4.24 6.98 12.45
N GLU A 79 -4.40 7.51 13.68
CA GLU A 79 -4.37 8.96 13.97
C GLU A 79 -3.06 9.66 13.56
N TYR A 80 -1.97 8.91 13.47
CA TYR A 80 -0.65 9.40 13.07
C TYR A 80 -0.43 9.39 11.55
N ILE A 81 -1.38 8.90 10.76
CA ILE A 81 -1.31 8.88 9.30
C ILE A 81 -2.19 9.98 8.73
N GLU A 82 -1.60 11.17 8.55
CA GLU A 82 -2.34 12.34 8.06
C GLU A 82 -2.92 12.15 6.66
N GLY A 83 -2.21 11.42 5.78
CA GLY A 83 -2.69 11.14 4.43
C GLY A 83 -4.01 10.34 4.38
N LEU A 84 -4.31 9.54 5.40
CA LEU A 84 -5.60 8.83 5.49
C LEU A 84 -6.72 9.72 6.04
N LYS A 85 -6.38 10.77 6.80
CA LYS A 85 -7.34 11.71 7.39
C LYS A 85 -7.72 12.82 6.39
N ASP A 86 -6.74 13.35 5.65
CA ASP A 86 -6.96 14.37 4.63
C ASP A 86 -7.47 13.80 3.28
N GLY A 87 -7.47 12.46 3.14
CA GLY A 87 -7.96 11.77 1.96
C GLY A 87 -6.99 11.74 0.78
N SER A 88 -5.71 12.09 0.98
CA SER A 88 -4.67 11.95 -0.03
C SER A 88 -4.26 10.48 -0.26
N LEU A 89 -4.45 9.63 0.74
CA LEU A 89 -4.31 8.18 0.70
C LEU A 89 -5.65 7.49 0.95
N LYS A 90 -5.86 6.32 0.33
CA LYS A 90 -7.02 5.46 0.60
C LYS A 90 -6.59 3.99 0.68
N VAL A 91 -6.85 3.36 1.81
CA VAL A 91 -6.70 1.90 1.95
C VAL A 91 -7.77 1.20 1.12
N VAL A 92 -7.38 0.21 0.32
CA VAL A 92 -8.32 -0.59 -0.47
C VAL A 92 -9.01 -1.57 0.47
N THR A 93 -10.26 -1.32 0.87
CA THR A 93 -11.04 -2.19 1.78
C THR A 93 -12.06 -3.08 1.07
N GLU A 94 -12.28 -2.84 -0.22
CA GLU A 94 -13.19 -3.58 -1.08
C GLU A 94 -12.51 -3.94 -2.41
N LYS A 95 -13.06 -4.92 -3.13
CA LYS A 95 -12.57 -5.30 -4.46
C LYS A 95 -12.63 -4.07 -5.37
N THR A 96 -11.46 -3.57 -5.77
CA THR A 96 -11.34 -2.33 -6.55
C THR A 96 -10.79 -2.65 -7.94
N ILE A 97 -11.36 -2.07 -8.98
CA ILE A 97 -10.89 -2.27 -10.37
C ILE A 97 -9.49 -1.68 -10.50
N PHE A 98 -8.60 -2.39 -11.20
CA PHE A 98 -7.25 -1.90 -11.45
C PHE A 98 -7.29 -0.66 -12.36
N PRO A 99 -6.65 0.47 -11.99
CA PRO A 99 -6.58 1.64 -12.86
C PRO A 99 -5.75 1.33 -14.11
N SER A 100 -6.38 1.34 -15.29
CA SER A 100 -5.70 1.04 -16.55
C SER A 100 -4.64 2.12 -16.88
N GLY A 101 -3.58 1.72 -17.59
CA GLY A 101 -2.50 2.64 -17.99
C GLY A 101 -1.73 3.29 -16.84
N SER A 102 -1.82 2.73 -15.62
CA SER A 102 -1.19 3.30 -14.41
C SER A 102 -0.02 2.47 -13.92
N PHE A 103 0.89 3.11 -13.18
CA PHE A 103 2.02 2.45 -12.53
C PHE A 103 1.66 2.00 -11.11
N ILE A 104 2.42 1.03 -10.62
CA ILE A 104 2.27 0.44 -9.29
C ILE A 104 3.62 0.52 -8.60
N GLY A 105 3.63 1.04 -7.36
CA GLY A 105 4.79 0.95 -6.48
C GLY A 105 4.72 -0.31 -5.63
N VAL A 106 5.88 -0.91 -5.33
CA VAL A 106 6.02 -1.99 -4.35
C VAL A 106 7.16 -1.62 -3.42
N ASN A 107 6.87 -1.54 -2.12
CA ASN A 107 7.86 -1.26 -1.08
C ASN A 107 8.21 -2.55 -0.31
N SER A 108 9.49 -2.71 0.04
CA SER A 108 9.93 -3.80 0.91
C SER A 108 11.14 -3.39 1.74
N PHE A 109 10.91 -2.97 2.98
CA PHE A 109 11.97 -2.49 3.86
C PHE A 109 12.51 -3.60 4.75
N GLY A 110 13.82 -3.82 4.69
CA GLY A 110 14.52 -4.76 5.56
C GLY A 110 14.77 -4.15 6.93
N PHE A 111 14.62 -4.96 7.99
CA PHE A 111 14.86 -4.51 9.37
C PHE A 111 16.28 -3.93 9.59
N GLY A 112 17.28 -4.38 8.82
CA GLY A 112 18.65 -3.86 8.84
C GLY A 112 18.83 -2.49 8.17
N GLY A 113 17.76 -1.88 7.64
CA GLY A 113 17.78 -0.55 7.02
C GLY A 113 18.00 -0.53 5.50
N SER A 114 18.11 -1.70 4.85
CA SER A 114 18.10 -1.80 3.38
C SER A 114 16.67 -1.74 2.85
N ASN A 115 16.43 -0.90 1.85
CA ASN A 115 15.11 -0.60 1.30
C ASN A 115 15.01 -1.00 -0.17
#